data_AF-A0A379JJ41-F1
#
_entry.id   AF-A0A379JJ41-F1
#
_cell.length_a   1.000
_cell.length_b   1.000
_cell.length_c   1.000
_cell.angle_alpha   90.00
_cell.angle_beta   90.00
_cell.angle_gamma   90.00
#
_symmetry.space_group_name_H-M   'P 1'
#
loop_
_entity.id
_entity.type
_entity.pdbx_description
1 polymer ?
#
loop_
_entity_poly.entity_id
_entity_poly.type
_entity_poly.pdbx_seq_one_letter_code
_entity_poly.pdbx_strand_id
1 'polypeptide(L)'
;MTLADRYPILHTPGRWEWGGLDVRFSTEPPPDELVTNIHVVCFVGERIVLCRDDRDVWLVPGGTREAGESVLDCVTRELREDAGARLTGPL
;
A
#
# COMPACT_ATOMS: atom_id res chain seq x y z
N MET A 1 3.92 24.67 -6.69
CA MET A 1 2.75 23.81 -6.92
C MET A 1 2.92 22.57 -6.06
N THR A 2 2.05 22.38 -5.08
CA THR A 2 2.06 21.26 -4.14
C THR A 2 1.49 19.98 -4.78
N LEU A 3 1.64 18.83 -4.12
CA LEU A 3 0.97 17.60 -4.57
C LEU A 3 -0.56 17.74 -4.52
N ALA A 4 -1.09 18.47 -3.53
CA ALA A 4 -2.51 18.77 -3.42
C ALA A 4 -3.01 19.61 -4.62
N ASP A 5 -2.21 20.57 -5.10
CA ASP A 5 -2.56 21.35 -6.29
C ASP A 5 -2.58 20.48 -7.56
N ARG A 6 -1.67 19.50 -7.64
CA ARG A 6 -1.54 18.61 -8.80
C ARG A 6 -2.58 17.50 -8.82
N TYR A 7 -2.95 16.99 -7.65
CA TYR A 7 -3.84 15.84 -7.49
C TYR A 7 -4.99 16.16 -6.52
N PRO A 8 -5.86 17.14 -6.86
CA PRO A 8 -6.87 17.64 -5.93
C PRO A 8 -7.88 16.56 -5.52
N ILE A 9 -8.23 15.63 -6.42
CA ILE A 9 -9.15 14.51 -6.11
C ILE A 9 -8.55 13.59 -5.05
N LEU A 10 -7.26 13.25 -5.17
CA LEU A 10 -6.57 12.36 -4.24
C LEU A 10 -6.49 12.98 -2.83
N HIS A 11 -6.23 14.28 -2.74
CA HIS A 11 -6.09 14.99 -1.47
C HIS A 11 -7.43 15.46 -0.86
N THR A 12 -8.55 15.27 -1.56
CA THR A 12 -9.89 15.58 -1.02
C THR A 12 -10.29 14.48 -0.03
N PRO A 13 -10.69 14.82 1.22
CA PRO A 13 -11.20 13.84 2.16
C PRO A 13 -12.41 13.09 1.58
N GLY A 14 -12.46 11.79 1.80
CA GLY A 14 -13.53 10.91 1.34
C GLY A 14 -14.16 10.13 2.48
N ARG A 15 -15.31 9.51 2.20
CA ARG A 15 -15.96 8.56 3.10
C ARG A 15 -15.74 7.15 2.56
N TRP A 16 -15.17 6.27 3.37
CA TRP A 16 -15.08 4.85 3.05
C TRP A 16 -16.26 4.12 3.69
N GLU A 17 -17.33 3.97 2.91
CA GLU A 17 -18.63 3.47 3.39
C GLU A 17 -18.56 2.08 4.02
N TRP A 18 -17.78 1.17 3.43
CA TRP A 18 -17.66 -0.20 3.94
C TRP A 18 -17.06 -0.26 5.35
N GLY A 19 -16.09 0.62 5.64
CA GLY A 19 -15.49 0.73 6.97
C GLY A 19 -16.20 1.71 7.91
N GLY A 20 -17.11 2.55 7.39
CA GLY A 20 -17.68 3.66 8.16
C GLY A 20 -16.65 4.72 8.57
N LEU A 21 -15.60 4.93 7.76
CA LEU A 21 -14.44 5.76 8.09
C LEU A 21 -14.38 7.01 7.22
N ASP A 22 -13.93 8.12 7.80
CA ASP A 22 -13.46 9.27 7.01
C ASP A 22 -11.98 9.06 6.68
N VAL A 23 -11.63 9.18 5.41
CA VAL A 23 -10.29 8.90 4.90
C VAL A 23 -9.69 10.14 4.25
N ARG A 24 -8.38 10.31 4.40
CA ARG A 24 -7.61 11.37 3.75
C ARG A 24 -6.27 10.80 3.32
N PHE A 25 -5.89 11.08 2.08
CA PHE A 25 -4.54 10.79 1.60
C PHE A 25 -3.51 11.72 2.27
N SER A 26 -2.39 11.14 2.70
CA SER A 26 -1.23 11.86 3.22
C SER A 26 0.04 11.20 2.71
N THR A 27 1.08 12.00 2.49
CA THR A 27 2.45 11.52 2.27
C THR A 27 3.26 11.50 3.58
N GLU A 28 2.70 12.01 4.67
CA GLU A 28 3.26 11.88 6.00
C GLU A 28 2.91 10.49 6.56
N PRO A 29 3.89 9.69 6.98
CA PRO A 29 3.62 8.37 7.53
C PRO A 29 2.84 8.50 8.86
N PRO A 30 1.82 7.66 9.10
CA PRO A 30 1.18 7.61 10.40
C PRO A 30 2.12 7.02 11.46
N PRO A 31 1.80 7.15 12.76
CA PRO A 31 2.43 6.34 13.81
C PRO A 31 2.40 4.86 13.44
N ASP A 32 3.50 4.14 13.70
CA ASP A 32 3.66 2.74 13.29
C ASP A 32 2.52 1.87 13.83
N GLU A 33 2.14 2.06 15.09
CA GLU A 33 1.09 1.30 15.77
C GLU A 33 -0.31 1.46 15.15
N LEU A 34 -0.51 2.48 14.30
CA LEU A 34 -1.76 2.72 13.58
C LEU A 34 -1.75 2.13 12.16
N VAL A 35 -0.63 1.58 11.68
CA VAL A 35 -0.54 0.95 10.36
C VAL A 35 -1.19 -0.43 10.43
N THR A 36 -2.35 -0.59 9.79
CA THR A 36 -3.06 -1.87 9.70
C THR A 36 -2.82 -2.60 8.37
N ASN A 37 -2.48 -1.87 7.31
CA ASN A 37 -2.34 -2.42 5.96
C ASN A 37 -1.20 -1.74 5.21
N ILE A 38 -0.54 -2.50 4.33
CA ILE A 38 0.49 -2.01 3.43
C ILE A 38 0.13 -2.37 1.99
N HIS A 39 0.54 -1.53 1.04
CA HIS A 39 0.48 -1.80 -0.39
C HIS A 39 1.76 -1.24 -1.01
N VAL A 40 2.47 -2.04 -1.81
CA VAL A 40 3.83 -1.72 -2.24
C VAL A 40 3.91 -1.63 -3.76
N VAL A 41 4.36 -0.48 -4.27
CA VAL A 41 4.69 -0.33 -5.69
C VAL A 41 6.14 -0.77 -5.91
N CYS A 42 6.33 -2.00 -6.35
CA CYS A 42 7.67 -2.56 -6.61
C CYS A 42 8.16 -2.22 -8.01
N PHE A 43 9.38 -1.71 -8.11
CA PHE A 43 10.04 -1.41 -9.38
C PHE A 43 11.03 -2.51 -9.78
N VAL A 44 10.96 -2.95 -11.04
CA VAL A 44 11.94 -3.81 -11.70
C VAL A 44 12.39 -3.11 -12.99
N GLY A 45 13.49 -2.37 -12.89
CA GLY A 45 13.88 -1.41 -13.92
C GLY A 45 12.81 -0.33 -14.07
N GLU A 46 12.31 -0.11 -15.29
CA GLU A 46 11.25 0.88 -15.59
C GLU A 46 9.82 0.32 -15.47
N ARG A 47 9.66 -0.92 -14.98
CA ARG A 47 8.36 -1.58 -14.85
C ARG A 47 7.95 -1.72 -13.39
N ILE A 48 6.64 -1.79 -13.15
CA ILE A 48 6.08 -2.13 -11.85
C ILE A 48 5.56 -3.57 -11.83
N VAL A 49 5.55 -4.17 -10.64
CA VAL A 49 4.92 -5.47 -10.39
C VAL A 49 3.44 -5.27 -10.05
N LEU A 50 2.60 -6.02 -10.74
CA LEU A 50 1.18 -6.17 -10.42
C LEU A 50 0.86 -7.66 -10.26
N CYS A 51 -0.03 -7.97 -9.34
CA CYS A 51 -0.61 -9.29 -9.15
C CYS A 51 -2.04 -9.29 -9.70
N ARG A 52 -2.50 -10.46 -10.11
CA ARG A 52 -3.88 -10.68 -10.56
C ARG A 52 -4.51 -11.73 -9.66
N ASP A 53 -5.61 -11.39 -9.03
CA ASP A 53 -6.33 -12.32 -8.16
C ASP A 53 -7.27 -13.25 -8.93
N ASP A 54 -7.95 -14.13 -8.21
CA ASP A 54 -8.93 -15.08 -8.73
C ASP A 54 -10.22 -14.41 -9.26
N ARG A 55 -10.43 -13.14 -8.95
CA ARG A 55 -11.53 -12.29 -9.43
C ARG A 55 -11.16 -11.49 -10.67
N ASP A 56 -9.99 -11.75 -11.24
CA ASP A 56 -9.48 -11.09 -12.44
C ASP A 56 -9.05 -9.62 -12.23
N VAL A 57 -8.87 -9.19 -10.97
CA VAL A 57 -8.52 -7.82 -10.60
C VAL A 57 -7.01 -7.65 -10.52
N TRP A 58 -6.50 -6.57 -11.12
CA TRP A 58 -5.10 -6.17 -11.01
C TRP A 58 -4.88 -5.32 -9.76
N LEU A 59 -3.90 -5.71 -8.95
CA LEU A 59 -3.53 -5.05 -7.71
C LEU A 59 -2.00 -4.99 -7.53
N VAL A 60 -1.55 -4.10 -6.67
CA VAL A 60 -0.16 -4.10 -6.20
C VAL A 60 -0.03 -5.06 -5.01
N PRO A 61 1.14 -5.70 -4.80
CA PRO A 61 1.35 -6.57 -3.64
C PRO A 61 1.06 -5.85 -2.32
N GLY A 62 0.46 -6.55 -1.38
CA GLY A 62 0.21 -6.02 -0.05
C GLY A 62 -0.97 -6.66 0.65
N GLY A 63 -1.13 -6.30 1.92
CA GLY A 63 -2.16 -6.91 2.73
C GLY A 63 -2.21 -6.35 4.13
N THR A 64 -2.71 -7.18 5.04
CA THR A 64 -2.95 -6.79 6.44
C THR A 64 -1.72 -7.13 7.25
N ARG A 65 -1.31 -6.19 8.10
CA ARG A 65 -0.23 -6.40 9.05
C ARG A 65 -0.71 -7.30 10.19
N GLU A 66 0.06 -8.33 10.50
CA GLU A 66 -0.25 -9.27 11.57
C GLU A 66 0.10 -8.70 12.95
N ALA A 67 -0.48 -9.29 14.00
CA ALA A 67 -0.27 -8.83 15.37
C ALA A 67 1.20 -8.99 15.80
N GLY A 68 1.84 -7.89 16.20
CA GLY A 68 3.25 -7.88 16.59
C GLY A 68 4.24 -7.86 15.42
N GLU A 69 3.75 -7.89 14.18
CA GLU A 69 4.57 -7.78 12.97
C GLU A 69 5.07 -6.33 12.82
N SER A 70 6.31 -6.14 12.34
CA SER A 70 6.78 -4.81 11.93
C SER A 70 6.27 -4.47 10.52
N VAL A 71 6.24 -3.19 10.15
CA VAL A 71 5.86 -2.79 8.77
C VAL A 71 6.76 -3.46 7.73
N LEU A 72 8.07 -3.56 8.00
CA LEU A 72 9.02 -4.19 7.08
C LEU A 72 8.82 -5.71 6.97
N ASP A 73 8.51 -6.38 8.08
CA ASP A 73 8.23 -7.82 8.06
C ASP A 73 6.94 -8.10 7.27
N CYS A 74 5.90 -7.28 7.47
CA CYS A 74 4.66 -7.35 6.70
C CYS A 74 4.92 -7.18 5.20
N VAL A 75 5.65 -6.13 4.80
CA VAL A 75 6.06 -5.94 3.40
C VAL A 75 6.81 -7.17 2.87
N THR A 76 7.73 -7.72 3.64
CA THR A 76 8.54 -8.86 3.22
C THR A 76 7.71 -10.13 3.04
N ARG A 77 6.72 -10.37 3.91
CA ARG A 77 5.79 -11.49 3.82
C ARG A 77 4.86 -11.33 2.62
N GLU A 78 4.17 -10.21 2.50
CA GLU A 78 3.22 -9.94 1.43
C GLU A 78 3.88 -10.01 0.03
N LEU A 79 5.11 -9.51 -0.12
CA LEU A 79 5.85 -9.64 -1.38
C LEU A 79 6.14 -11.09 -1.78
N ARG A 80 6.38 -11.97 -0.79
CA ARG A 80 6.60 -13.40 -1.06
C ARG A 80 5.29 -14.09 -1.39
N GLU A 81 4.22 -13.76 -0.68
CA GLU A 81 2.90 -14.39 -0.82
C GLU A 81 2.25 -14.01 -2.15
N ASP A 82 2.17 -12.71 -2.46
CA ASP A 82 1.43 -12.23 -3.64
C ASP A 82 2.23 -12.32 -4.94
N ALA A 83 3.54 -12.07 -4.87
CA ALA A 83 4.38 -11.87 -6.05
C ALA A 83 5.52 -12.88 -6.18
N GLY A 84 5.71 -13.78 -5.20
CA GLY A 84 6.88 -14.67 -5.16
C GLY A 84 8.21 -13.89 -5.14
N ALA A 85 8.19 -12.65 -4.68
CA ALA A 85 9.28 -11.70 -4.81
C ALA A 85 10.03 -11.49 -3.49
N ARG A 86 11.22 -10.89 -3.60
CA ARG A 86 12.02 -10.46 -2.45
C ARG A 86 12.45 -9.02 -2.64
N LEU A 87 12.34 -8.22 -1.57
CA LEU A 87 12.87 -6.87 -1.55
C LEU A 87 14.41 -6.88 -1.70
N THR A 88 14.92 -6.09 -2.65
CA THR A 88 16.37 -5.96 -2.92
C THR A 88 16.89 -4.54 -2.79
N GLY A 89 16.01 -3.58 -2.52
CA GLY A 89 16.33 -2.16 -2.41
C GLY A 89 15.71 -1.54 -1.14
N PRO A 90 15.82 -0.21 -0.98
CA PRO A 90 15.17 0.47 0.12
C PRO A 90 13.64 0.33 0.01
N LEU A 91 12.99 0.38 1.18
CA LEU A 91 11.56 0.62 1.31
C LEU A 91 11.30 2.13 1.42
#